data_AF-A0A9P5G4E9-F1
#
_entry.id   AF-A0A9P5G4E9-F1
#
_cell.length_a   1.000
_cell.length_b   1.000
_cell.length_c   1.000
_cell.angle_alpha   90.00
_cell.angle_beta   90.00
_cell.angle_gamma   90.00
#
_symmetry.space_group_name_H-M   'P 1'
#
loop_
_entity.id
_entity.type
_entity.pdbx_description
1 polymer ?
#
loop_
_entity_poly.entity_id
_entity_poly.type
_entity_poly.pdbx_seq_one_letter_code
_entity_poly.pdbx_strand_id
1 'polypeptide(L)'
;MPLHDRNNLPAPLVFVQYIVSLAMVEAIRSFDSGFEDFPVKLKWPNDVYCENPDFKQDSKDEDNLEFYKVGGLLINSNVLDNQYVLVAGLGVNVNNYAPSISLNTIVNKLNSGVRKTKNLPPLRHFTIEELLAKYYVILGAMFTKFRFMGFSAFEDLYYKRWLHSNKIVTLEQHNNVKAKIIGISKDYGMLIVEEVDRNNKPIGKTYELQPDGNSFDMMKGLLKKKA
;
A
#
# COMPACT_ATOMS: atom_id res chain seq x y z
N MET A 1 -7.00 -20.43 -15.67
CA MET A 1 -6.21 -21.33 -14.81
C MET A 1 -6.35 -20.82 -13.39
N PRO A 2 -6.79 -21.63 -12.43
CA PRO A 2 -7.23 -21.13 -11.14
C PRO A 2 -6.05 -20.71 -10.24
N LEU A 3 -6.19 -19.62 -9.51
CA LEU A 3 -5.19 -19.12 -8.56
C LEU A 3 -5.16 -20.07 -7.36
N HIS A 4 -4.01 -20.67 -7.04
CA HIS A 4 -3.88 -21.63 -5.95
C HIS A 4 -2.74 -21.22 -5.00
N ASP A 5 -2.89 -21.50 -3.70
CA ASP A 5 -1.81 -21.38 -2.72
C ASP A 5 -0.91 -22.63 -2.71
N ARG A 6 0.10 -22.68 -1.83
CA ARG A 6 1.03 -23.81 -1.72
C ARG A 6 0.36 -25.13 -1.31
N ASN A 7 -0.85 -25.07 -0.75
CA ASN A 7 -1.65 -26.23 -0.34
C ASN A 7 -2.73 -26.58 -1.37
N ASN A 8 -2.68 -25.95 -2.56
CA ASN A 8 -3.65 -26.14 -3.63
C ASN A 8 -5.08 -25.68 -3.24
N LEU A 9 -5.18 -24.68 -2.35
CA LEU A 9 -6.44 -23.99 -2.05
C LEU A 9 -6.59 -22.75 -2.94
N PRO A 10 -7.82 -22.35 -3.33
CA PRO A 10 -8.03 -21.16 -4.15
C PRO A 10 -7.45 -19.91 -3.47
N ALA A 11 -6.53 -19.20 -4.14
CA ALA A 11 -6.04 -17.93 -3.63
C ALA A 11 -7.10 -16.84 -3.86
N PRO A 12 -7.52 -16.11 -2.81
CA PRO A 12 -8.59 -15.13 -2.90
C PRO A 12 -8.29 -14.02 -3.91
N LEU A 13 -9.27 -13.74 -4.79
CA LEU A 13 -9.14 -12.78 -5.89
C LEU A 13 -8.80 -11.36 -5.42
N VAL A 14 -9.24 -11.03 -4.20
CA VAL A 14 -8.94 -9.78 -3.49
C VAL A 14 -7.44 -9.47 -3.46
N PHE A 15 -6.56 -10.48 -3.37
CA PHE A 15 -5.11 -10.27 -3.27
C PHE A 15 -4.50 -9.77 -4.57
N VAL A 16 -5.18 -9.94 -5.71
CA VAL A 16 -4.70 -9.36 -6.97
C VAL A 16 -4.52 -7.86 -6.85
N GLN A 17 -5.40 -7.16 -6.13
CA GLN A 17 -5.28 -5.72 -5.92
C GLN A 17 -4.03 -5.34 -5.10
N TYR A 18 -3.66 -6.18 -4.12
CA TYR A 18 -2.48 -5.97 -3.29
C TYR A 18 -1.22 -6.23 -4.09
N ILE A 19 -1.19 -7.27 -4.93
CA ILE A 19 -0.07 -7.57 -5.83
C ILE A 19 0.13 -6.46 -6.86
N VAL A 20 -0.95 -5.98 -7.49
CA VAL A 20 -0.91 -4.90 -8.49
C VAL A 20 -0.31 -3.61 -7.89
N SER A 21 -0.72 -3.25 -6.68
CA SER A 21 -0.22 -2.04 -6.00
C SER A 21 1.21 -2.24 -5.48
N LEU A 22 1.52 -3.41 -4.91
CA LEU A 22 2.84 -3.76 -4.39
C LEU A 22 3.90 -3.77 -5.49
N ALA A 23 3.56 -4.29 -6.68
CA ALA A 23 4.46 -4.28 -7.82
C ALA A 23 4.87 -2.86 -8.23
N MET A 24 3.96 -1.89 -8.15
CA MET A 24 4.28 -0.48 -8.43
C MET A 24 5.20 0.11 -7.37
N VAL A 25 4.98 -0.20 -6.09
CA VAL A 25 5.88 0.22 -5.02
C VAL A 25 7.29 -0.35 -5.22
N GLU A 26 7.42 -1.62 -5.60
CA GLU A 26 8.73 -2.21 -5.90
C GLU A 26 9.35 -1.65 -7.20
N ALA A 27 8.53 -1.29 -8.20
CA ALA A 27 9.02 -0.62 -9.42
C ALA A 27 9.63 0.76 -9.10
N ILE A 28 8.98 1.53 -8.23
CA ILE A 28 9.49 2.83 -7.76
C ILE A 28 10.79 2.65 -6.96
N ARG A 29 10.83 1.69 -6.03
CA ARG A 29 12.00 1.48 -5.16
C ARG A 29 13.21 0.83 -5.85
N SER A 30 12.98 0.19 -6.99
CA SER A 30 14.04 -0.41 -7.79
C SER A 30 14.36 0.40 -9.04
N PHE A 31 13.78 1.60 -9.20
CA PHE A 31 13.81 2.35 -10.45
C PHE A 31 15.23 2.57 -10.98
N ASP A 32 16.14 2.98 -10.11
CA ASP A 32 17.57 3.12 -10.40
C ASP A 32 18.38 3.02 -9.09
N SER A 33 19.71 3.10 -9.18
CA SER A 33 20.60 3.19 -8.05
C SER A 33 20.23 4.36 -7.12
N GLY A 34 20.07 4.07 -5.83
CA GLY A 34 19.74 5.06 -4.80
C GLY A 34 18.24 5.19 -4.49
N PHE A 35 17.38 4.49 -5.22
CA PHE A 35 15.92 4.46 -4.98
C PHE A 35 15.50 3.43 -3.93
N GLU A 36 16.44 2.64 -3.39
CA GLU A 36 16.15 1.55 -2.47
C GLU A 36 15.41 2.05 -1.23
N ASP A 37 15.67 3.28 -0.81
CA ASP A 37 15.05 3.99 0.32
C ASP A 37 14.04 5.06 -0.10
N PHE A 38 13.58 5.05 -1.36
CA PHE A 38 12.54 5.97 -1.81
C PHE A 38 11.30 5.83 -0.91
N PRO A 39 10.74 6.94 -0.40
CA PRO A 39 9.77 6.92 0.71
C PRO A 39 8.34 6.57 0.26
N VAL A 40 8.21 5.62 -0.67
CA VAL A 40 6.93 5.12 -1.18
C VAL A 40 6.41 3.99 -0.30
N LYS A 41 5.10 4.00 -0.05
CA LYS A 41 4.38 3.09 0.84
C LYS A 41 2.99 2.75 0.29
N LEU A 42 2.44 1.64 0.77
CA LEU A 42 1.06 1.22 0.51
C LEU A 42 0.13 1.70 1.63
N LYS A 43 -0.98 2.33 1.24
CA LYS A 43 -2.13 2.53 2.11
C LYS A 43 -3.19 1.50 1.71
N TRP A 44 -3.52 0.61 2.66
CA TRP A 44 -4.66 -0.30 2.51
C TRP A 44 -5.94 0.47 2.11
N PRO A 45 -6.72 -0.05 1.15
CA PRO A 45 -6.53 -1.36 0.52
C PRO A 45 -5.48 -1.40 -0.60
N ASN A 46 -5.27 -0.33 -1.35
CA ASN A 46 -4.53 -0.44 -2.62
C ASN A 46 -3.97 0.90 -3.14
N ASP A 47 -3.85 1.90 -2.28
CA ASP A 47 -3.34 3.20 -2.68
C ASP A 47 -1.82 3.31 -2.50
N VAL A 48 -1.18 4.10 -3.36
CA VAL A 48 0.26 4.37 -3.30
C VAL A 48 0.49 5.77 -2.73
N TYR A 49 1.27 5.84 -1.67
CA TYR A 49 1.59 7.06 -0.94
C TYR A 49 3.09 7.29 -0.88
N CYS A 50 3.52 8.55 -0.78
CA CYS A 50 4.90 8.92 -0.44
C CYS A 50 4.92 9.75 0.83
N GLU A 51 5.87 9.48 1.72
CA GLU A 51 6.17 10.37 2.85
C GLU A 51 6.60 11.74 2.33
N ASN A 52 6.18 12.81 3.00
CA ASN A 52 6.61 14.17 2.71
C ASN A 52 8.04 14.40 3.23
N PRO A 53 9.05 14.56 2.36
CA PRO A 53 10.44 14.74 2.80
C PRO A 53 10.70 16.07 3.53
N ASP A 54 9.81 17.05 3.38
CA ASP A 54 9.95 18.37 3.99
C ASP A 54 9.34 18.43 5.40
N PHE A 55 8.56 17.41 5.80
CA PHE A 55 7.92 17.40 7.11
C PHE A 55 8.99 17.19 8.19
N LYS A 56 9.13 18.16 9.09
CA LYS A 56 10.20 18.18 10.09
C LYS A 56 10.03 17.01 11.07
N GLN A 57 11.03 16.14 11.11
CA GLN A 57 11.27 15.17 12.19
C GLN A 57 11.70 15.85 13.50
N ASP A 58 11.12 16.99 13.87
CA ASP A 58 11.42 17.66 15.14
C ASP A 58 10.82 16.89 16.34
N SER A 59 9.98 15.88 16.08
CA SER A 59 9.45 14.95 17.08
C SER A 59 9.90 13.52 16.75
N LYS A 60 10.41 12.78 17.75
CA LYS A 60 10.61 11.32 17.72
C LYS A 60 9.32 10.51 17.53
N ASP A 61 8.20 11.17 17.24
CA ASP A 61 6.91 10.56 16.99
C ASP A 61 6.81 10.13 15.53
N GLU A 62 7.12 8.85 15.27
CA GLU A 62 6.82 8.16 14.00
C GLU A 62 5.32 8.24 13.62
N ASP A 63 4.47 8.65 14.57
CA ASP A 63 3.04 8.85 14.37
C ASP A 63 2.67 10.16 13.66
N ASN A 64 3.60 11.10 13.50
CA ASN A 64 3.30 12.43 12.93
C ASN A 64 3.84 12.64 11.51
N LEU A 65 4.09 11.56 10.75
CA LEU A 65 4.53 11.67 9.36
C LEU A 65 3.39 12.11 8.44
N GLU A 66 3.65 13.10 7.58
CA GLU A 66 2.73 13.51 6.53
C GLU A 66 2.97 12.65 5.27
N PHE A 67 1.89 12.16 4.66
CA PHE A 67 1.94 11.37 3.44
C PHE A 67 1.10 11.98 2.33
N TYR A 68 1.61 11.93 1.11
CA TYR A 68 0.88 12.31 -0.08
C TYR A 68 0.42 11.10 -0.88
N LYS A 69 -0.83 11.13 -1.33
CA LYS A 69 -1.33 10.16 -2.30
C LYS A 69 -0.69 10.45 -3.65
N VAL A 70 0.09 9.50 -4.16
CA VAL A 70 0.75 9.59 -5.48
C VAL A 70 0.15 8.63 -6.50
N GLY A 71 -0.66 7.68 -6.06
CA GLY A 71 -1.37 6.78 -6.96
C GLY A 71 -2.51 6.04 -6.29
N GLY A 72 -3.33 5.38 -7.09
CA GLY A 72 -4.47 4.60 -6.64
C GLY A 72 -4.85 3.54 -7.64
N LEU A 73 -5.31 2.41 -7.12
CA LEU A 73 -5.82 1.29 -7.90
C LEU A 73 -7.35 1.25 -7.82
N LEU A 74 -7.99 1.08 -8.97
CA LEU A 74 -9.38 0.64 -9.07
C LEU A 74 -9.39 -0.71 -9.76
N ILE A 75 -9.98 -1.72 -9.12
CA ILE A 75 -10.13 -3.05 -9.71
C ILE A 75 -11.61 -3.43 -9.75
N ASN A 76 -12.05 -3.93 -10.90
CA ASN A 76 -13.39 -4.51 -11.06
C ASN A 76 -13.26 -5.99 -11.37
N SER A 77 -14.14 -6.80 -10.77
CA SER A 77 -14.26 -8.24 -11.05
C SER A 77 -15.62 -8.54 -11.65
N ASN A 78 -15.63 -9.25 -12.78
CA ASN A 78 -16.84 -9.81 -13.38
C ASN A 78 -16.71 -11.33 -13.48
N VAL A 79 -17.85 -12.02 -13.53
CA VAL A 79 -17.89 -13.45 -13.86
C VAL A 79 -18.43 -13.58 -15.27
N LEU A 80 -17.63 -14.15 -16.16
CA LEU A 80 -17.99 -14.43 -17.55
C LEU A 80 -17.61 -15.88 -17.85
N ASP A 81 -18.53 -16.67 -18.37
CA ASP A 81 -18.31 -18.08 -18.75
C ASP A 81 -17.63 -18.92 -17.65
N ASN A 82 -18.11 -18.77 -16.41
CA ASN A 82 -17.57 -19.45 -15.22
C ASN A 82 -16.10 -19.10 -14.92
N GLN A 83 -15.61 -17.96 -15.42
CA GLN A 83 -14.28 -17.41 -15.13
C GLN A 83 -14.39 -16.01 -14.51
N TYR A 84 -13.48 -15.71 -13.59
CA TYR A 84 -13.32 -14.35 -13.09
C TYR A 84 -12.50 -13.52 -14.08
N VAL A 85 -13.08 -12.43 -14.55
CA VAL A 85 -12.41 -11.41 -15.37
C VAL A 85 -12.13 -10.19 -14.50
N LEU A 86 -10.86 -9.81 -14.42
CA LEU A 86 -10.40 -8.66 -13.64
C LEU A 86 -9.96 -7.54 -14.56
N VAL A 87 -10.43 -6.32 -14.29
CA VAL A 87 -9.96 -5.09 -14.93
C VAL A 87 -9.35 -4.20 -13.85
N ALA A 88 -8.03 -4.04 -13.88
CA ALA A 88 -7.28 -3.24 -12.93
C ALA A 88 -6.76 -1.96 -13.60
N GLY A 89 -7.21 -0.81 -13.12
CA GLY A 89 -6.71 0.51 -13.51
C GLY A 89 -5.85 1.10 -12.40
N LEU A 90 -4.53 1.16 -12.60
CA LEU A 90 -3.58 1.77 -11.68
C LEU A 90 -3.12 3.12 -12.23
N GLY A 91 -3.48 4.21 -11.55
CA GLY A 91 -2.98 5.56 -11.87
C GLY A 91 -1.86 5.98 -10.93
N VAL A 92 -0.77 6.54 -11.46
CA VAL A 92 0.34 7.10 -10.68
C VAL A 92 0.75 8.47 -11.24
N ASN A 93 0.89 9.44 -10.36
CA ASN A 93 1.35 10.79 -10.63
C ASN A 93 2.87 10.80 -10.78
N VAL A 94 3.38 10.76 -12.02
CA VAL A 94 4.84 10.69 -12.27
C VAL A 94 5.46 12.08 -12.39
N ASN A 95 4.91 12.92 -13.26
CA ASN A 95 5.50 14.22 -13.64
C ASN A 95 4.47 15.35 -13.82
N ASN A 96 3.27 15.22 -13.25
CA ASN A 96 2.27 16.28 -13.32
C ASN A 96 2.66 17.46 -12.41
N TYR A 97 2.27 18.68 -12.83
CA TYR A 97 2.50 19.91 -12.07
C TYR A 97 1.44 20.13 -10.97
N ALA A 98 0.19 19.85 -11.29
CA ALA A 98 -1.00 20.03 -10.45
C ALA A 98 -2.05 18.95 -10.81
N PRO A 99 -3.15 18.77 -10.05
CA PRO A 99 -3.46 19.35 -8.74
C PRO A 99 -2.79 18.63 -7.56
N SER A 100 -2.21 17.45 -7.77
CA SER A 100 -1.57 16.63 -6.73
C SER A 100 -0.07 16.49 -6.93
N ILE A 101 0.65 16.07 -5.89
CA ILE A 101 2.09 15.86 -5.96
C ILE A 101 2.44 14.65 -6.86
N SER A 102 3.58 14.76 -7.53
CA SER A 102 4.13 13.72 -8.40
C SER A 102 5.39 13.08 -7.80
N LEU A 103 5.76 11.90 -8.30
CA LEU A 103 7.01 11.23 -7.93
C LEU A 103 8.23 12.12 -8.21
N ASN A 104 8.26 12.84 -9.33
CA ASN A 104 9.37 13.74 -9.65
C ASN A 104 9.41 14.97 -8.73
N THR A 105 8.26 15.44 -8.22
CA THR A 105 8.26 16.45 -7.16
C THR A 105 8.90 15.92 -5.87
N ILE A 106 8.64 14.66 -5.49
CA ILE A 106 9.30 14.03 -4.34
C ILE A 106 10.81 13.87 -4.58
N VAL A 107 11.24 13.47 -5.78
CA VAL A 107 12.67 13.42 -6.16
C VAL A 107 13.34 14.78 -5.95
N ASN A 108 12.70 15.86 -6.39
CA ASN A 108 13.24 17.21 -6.21
C ASN A 108 13.42 17.56 -4.73
N LYS A 109 12.40 17.31 -3.90
CA LYS A 109 12.46 17.53 -2.45
C LYS A 109 13.59 16.73 -1.79
N LEU A 110 13.73 15.45 -2.13
CA LEU A 110 14.80 14.58 -1.62
C LEU A 110 16.19 15.10 -2.01
N ASN A 111 16.35 15.50 -3.28
CA ASN A 111 17.61 16.00 -3.82
C ASN A 111 18.01 17.34 -3.20
N SER A 112 17.07 18.26 -2.97
CA SER A 112 17.35 19.56 -2.36
C SER A 112 17.49 19.49 -0.83
N GLY A 113 16.87 18.49 -0.19
CA GLY A 113 16.85 18.31 1.25
C GLY A 113 17.78 17.19 1.72
N VAL A 114 17.21 16.07 2.17
CA VAL A 114 17.93 15.01 2.89
C VAL A 114 19.16 14.48 2.16
N ARG A 115 19.13 14.35 0.82
CA ARG A 115 20.27 13.84 0.06
C ARG A 115 21.41 14.84 0.00
N LYS A 116 21.11 16.13 -0.17
CA LYS A 116 22.10 17.21 -0.11
C LYS A 116 22.74 17.27 1.28
N THR A 117 21.95 17.20 2.35
CA THR A 117 22.45 17.20 3.74
C THR A 117 23.34 15.99 4.04
N LYS A 118 23.00 14.82 3.49
CA LYS A 118 23.77 13.57 3.66
C LYS A 118 24.89 13.38 2.62
N ASN A 119 25.14 14.36 1.74
CA ASN A 119 26.11 14.28 0.65
C ASN A 119 25.93 13.03 -0.25
N LEU A 120 24.68 12.66 -0.53
CA LEU A 120 24.34 11.54 -1.41
C LEU A 120 24.18 12.03 -2.87
N PRO A 121 24.51 11.22 -3.89
CA PRO A 121 24.27 11.57 -5.29
C PRO A 121 22.79 11.92 -5.53
N PRO A 122 22.45 12.89 -6.38
CA PRO A 122 21.05 13.18 -6.69
C PRO A 122 20.40 11.97 -7.36
N LEU A 123 19.13 11.73 -7.02
CA LEU A 123 18.29 10.80 -7.77
C LEU A 123 17.91 11.43 -9.10
N ARG A 124 17.93 10.65 -10.17
CA ARG A 124 17.36 11.08 -11.45
C ARG A 124 15.84 11.14 -11.40
N HIS A 125 15.22 11.82 -12.34
CA HIS A 125 13.76 11.79 -12.48
C HIS A 125 13.29 10.46 -13.07
N PHE A 126 12.07 10.09 -12.69
CA PHE A 126 11.31 9.04 -13.35
C PHE A 126 10.94 9.48 -14.75
N THR A 127 11.13 8.59 -15.72
CA THR A 127 10.43 8.63 -17.00
C THR A 127 9.21 7.70 -16.91
N ILE A 128 8.14 8.03 -17.62
CA ILE A 128 6.91 7.24 -17.59
C ILE A 128 7.19 5.86 -18.22
N GLU A 129 7.94 5.85 -19.31
CA GLU A 129 8.27 4.67 -20.12
C GLU A 129 9.09 3.65 -19.33
N GLU A 130 10.16 4.08 -18.65
CA GLU A 130 11.00 3.15 -17.88
C GLU A 130 10.27 2.66 -16.63
N LEU A 131 9.50 3.53 -15.96
CA LEU A 131 8.74 3.14 -14.78
C LEU A 131 7.67 2.11 -15.17
N LEU A 132 6.99 2.32 -16.28
CA LEU A 132 5.98 1.40 -16.81
C LEU A 132 6.61 0.06 -17.23
N ALA A 133 7.73 0.09 -17.94
CA ALA A 133 8.44 -1.12 -18.35
C ALA A 133 8.89 -1.94 -17.12
N LYS A 134 9.51 -1.28 -16.14
CA LYS A 134 9.95 -1.91 -14.89
C LYS A 134 8.76 -2.45 -14.09
N TYR A 135 7.66 -1.71 -14.03
CA TYR A 135 6.41 -2.16 -13.41
C TYR A 135 5.89 -3.46 -14.03
N TYR A 136 5.79 -3.57 -15.36
CA TYR A 136 5.28 -4.78 -16.00
C TYR A 136 6.18 -6.00 -15.78
N VAL A 137 7.50 -5.82 -15.78
CA VAL A 137 8.45 -6.90 -15.48
C VAL A 137 8.24 -7.43 -14.06
N ILE A 138 8.16 -6.52 -13.08
CA ILE A 138 7.96 -6.88 -11.68
C ILE A 138 6.58 -7.51 -11.47
N LEU A 139 5.54 -6.90 -12.03
CA LEU A 139 4.17 -7.39 -11.93
C LEU A 139 4.04 -8.82 -12.50
N GLY A 140 4.63 -9.09 -13.67
CA GLY A 140 4.62 -10.42 -14.28
C GLY A 140 5.33 -11.47 -13.42
N ALA A 141 6.48 -11.13 -12.84
CA ALA A 141 7.20 -12.00 -11.92
C ALA A 141 6.40 -12.27 -10.63
N MET A 142 5.80 -11.21 -10.05
CA MET A 142 4.96 -11.33 -8.86
C MET A 142 3.70 -12.16 -9.13
N PHE A 143 3.00 -11.94 -10.26
CA PHE A 143 1.84 -12.76 -10.62
C PHE A 143 2.21 -14.22 -10.82
N THR A 144 3.34 -14.49 -11.48
CA THR A 144 3.82 -15.87 -11.65
C THR A 144 4.00 -16.54 -10.29
N LYS A 145 4.68 -15.89 -9.35
CA LYS A 145 4.87 -16.42 -7.99
C LYS A 145 3.54 -16.53 -7.22
N PHE A 146 2.65 -15.55 -7.34
CA PHE A 146 1.32 -15.56 -6.69
C PHE A 146 0.46 -16.73 -7.14
N ARG A 147 0.51 -17.10 -8.42
CA ARG A 147 -0.25 -18.24 -8.97
C ARG A 147 0.09 -19.58 -8.33
N PHE A 148 1.32 -19.75 -7.85
CA PHE A 148 1.80 -21.01 -7.27
C PHE A 148 1.87 -20.98 -5.74
N MET A 149 1.99 -19.81 -5.13
CA MET A 149 2.29 -19.66 -3.71
C MET A 149 1.24 -18.86 -2.94
N GLY A 150 0.24 -18.30 -3.63
CA GLY A 150 -0.73 -17.39 -3.06
C GLY A 150 -0.08 -16.12 -2.46
N PHE A 151 -0.83 -15.44 -1.60
CA PHE A 151 -0.38 -14.18 -0.97
C PHE A 151 0.73 -14.39 0.08
N SER A 152 0.84 -15.59 0.65
CA SER A 152 1.88 -15.94 1.64
C SER A 152 3.31 -15.64 1.14
N ALA A 153 3.54 -15.72 -0.18
CA ALA A 153 4.81 -15.39 -0.80
C ALA A 153 5.18 -13.89 -0.77
N PHE A 154 4.24 -13.04 -0.39
CA PHE A 154 4.34 -11.58 -0.42
C PHE A 154 3.98 -10.92 0.92
N GLU A 155 3.44 -11.66 1.89
CA GLU A 155 2.95 -11.12 3.16
C GLU A 155 3.99 -10.24 3.86
N ASP A 156 5.21 -10.75 4.05
CA ASP A 156 6.32 -10.01 4.67
C ASP A 156 6.69 -8.75 3.86
N LEU A 157 6.75 -8.87 2.53
CA LEU A 157 7.07 -7.74 1.67
C LEU A 157 5.96 -6.69 1.71
N TYR A 158 4.70 -7.11 1.70
CA TYR A 158 3.54 -6.24 1.79
C TYR A 158 3.55 -5.43 3.09
N TYR A 159 3.76 -6.08 4.24
CA TYR A 159 3.86 -5.39 5.53
C TYR A 159 5.13 -4.53 5.67
N LYS A 160 6.24 -4.88 4.99
CA LYS A 160 7.41 -4.00 4.90
C LYS A 160 7.10 -2.70 4.14
N ARG A 161 6.15 -2.75 3.21
CA ARG A 161 5.79 -1.62 2.33
C ARG A 161 4.57 -0.82 2.76
N TRP A 162 3.71 -1.32 3.65
CA TRP A 162 2.50 -0.59 4.03
C TRP A 162 2.71 0.46 5.15
N LEU A 163 1.69 1.27 5.39
CA LEU A 163 1.68 2.36 6.40
C LEU A 163 1.14 1.98 7.78
N HIS A 164 0.58 0.78 7.93
CA HIS A 164 -0.45 0.55 8.95
C HIS A 164 -0.01 -0.27 10.15
N SER A 165 1.24 -0.72 10.19
CA SER A 165 1.76 -1.54 11.28
C SER A 165 1.53 -0.87 12.64
N ASN A 166 0.85 -1.58 13.54
CA ASN A 166 0.60 -1.19 14.93
C ASN A 166 -0.19 0.11 15.15
N LYS A 167 -0.82 0.68 14.11
CA LYS A 167 -1.60 1.90 14.25
C LYS A 167 -2.88 1.65 15.04
N ILE A 168 -3.15 2.50 16.03
CA ILE A 168 -4.45 2.56 16.71
C ILE A 168 -5.42 3.35 15.83
N VAL A 169 -6.57 2.77 15.59
CA VAL A 169 -7.63 3.30 14.75
C VAL A 169 -8.96 3.28 15.49
N THR A 170 -9.88 4.13 15.07
CA THR A 170 -11.25 4.21 15.56
C THR A 170 -12.19 3.61 14.52
N LEU A 171 -13.08 2.71 14.94
CA LEU A 171 -14.04 2.04 14.08
C LEU A 171 -15.42 2.72 14.18
N GLU A 172 -15.76 3.59 13.24
CA GLU A 172 -16.99 4.39 13.27
C GLU A 172 -18.24 3.51 13.33
N GLN A 173 -18.29 2.48 12.47
CA GLN A 173 -19.39 1.52 12.36
C GLN A 173 -19.53 0.55 13.55
N HIS A 174 -18.62 0.63 14.52
CA HIS A 174 -18.65 -0.16 15.74
C HIS A 174 -18.65 0.75 16.97
N ASN A 175 -19.52 1.78 16.99
CA ASN A 175 -19.66 2.73 18.10
C ASN A 175 -18.34 3.40 18.50
N ASN A 176 -17.48 3.73 17.53
CA ASN A 176 -16.17 4.36 17.74
C ASN A 176 -15.23 3.54 18.65
N VAL A 177 -15.31 2.20 18.57
CA VAL A 177 -14.34 1.30 19.21
C VAL A 177 -12.92 1.66 18.77
N LYS A 178 -11.99 1.72 19.73
CA LYS A 178 -10.55 1.80 19.44
C LYS A 178 -10.00 0.39 19.20
N ALA A 179 -9.27 0.23 18.12
CA ALA A 179 -8.66 -1.04 17.75
C ALA A 179 -7.24 -0.81 17.20
N LYS A 180 -6.39 -1.82 17.31
CA LYS A 180 -5.06 -1.85 16.74
C LYS A 180 -5.09 -2.64 15.43
N ILE A 181 -4.49 -2.11 14.38
CA ILE A 181 -4.29 -2.88 13.14
C ILE A 181 -3.26 -3.99 13.39
N ILE A 182 -3.66 -5.24 13.13
CA ILE A 182 -2.81 -6.41 13.34
C ILE A 182 -2.45 -7.16 12.06
N GLY A 183 -3.13 -6.89 10.93
CA GLY A 183 -2.76 -7.49 9.66
C GLY A 183 -3.90 -7.58 8.66
N ILE A 184 -3.75 -8.52 7.73
CA ILE A 184 -4.69 -8.88 6.69
C ILE A 184 -5.06 -10.37 6.86
N SER A 185 -6.34 -10.72 6.72
CA SER A 185 -6.77 -12.12 6.76
C SER A 185 -6.27 -12.89 5.54
N LYS A 186 -5.70 -14.08 5.77
CA LYS A 186 -5.10 -14.90 4.71
C LYS A 186 -6.15 -15.49 3.77
N ASP A 187 -7.35 -15.72 4.26
CA ASP A 187 -8.43 -16.38 3.52
C ASP A 187 -9.31 -15.40 2.74
N TYR A 188 -9.37 -14.12 3.14
CA TYR A 188 -10.30 -13.16 2.54
C TYR A 188 -9.70 -11.79 2.27
N GLY A 189 -8.42 -11.57 2.59
CA GLY A 189 -7.75 -10.30 2.38
C GLY A 189 -8.36 -9.13 3.17
N MET A 190 -9.09 -9.39 4.24
CA MET A 190 -9.74 -8.34 5.05
C MET A 190 -8.74 -7.69 6.00
N LEU A 191 -8.90 -6.41 6.29
CA LEU A 191 -8.11 -5.75 7.34
C LEU A 191 -8.56 -6.27 8.71
N ILE A 192 -7.63 -6.86 9.46
CA ILE A 192 -7.88 -7.35 10.80
C ILE A 192 -7.41 -6.30 11.81
N VAL A 193 -8.32 -5.97 12.71
CA VAL A 193 -8.04 -5.08 13.84
C VAL A 193 -8.46 -5.74 15.15
N GLU A 194 -7.70 -5.52 16.23
CA GLU A 194 -7.99 -6.05 17.56
C GLU A 194 -8.37 -4.90 18.50
N GLU A 195 -9.50 -5.03 19.19
CA GLU A 195 -9.98 -4.06 20.16
C GLU A 195 -8.94 -3.82 21.27
N VAL A 196 -8.79 -2.56 21.67
CA VAL A 196 -7.88 -2.17 22.73
C VAL A 196 -8.59 -1.42 23.85
N ASP A 197 -8.08 -1.57 25.07
CA ASP A 197 -8.54 -0.82 26.23
C ASP A 197 -8.06 0.65 26.21
N ARG A 198 -8.34 1.39 27.30
CA ARG A 198 -7.92 2.79 27.46
C ARG A 198 -6.40 2.99 27.48
N ASN A 199 -5.64 1.93 27.75
CA ASN A 199 -4.18 1.90 27.77
C ASN A 199 -3.57 1.31 26.49
N ASN A 200 -4.37 1.18 25.42
CA ASN A 200 -4.00 0.55 24.15
C ASN A 200 -3.58 -0.94 24.28
N LYS A 201 -4.04 -1.64 25.32
CA LYS A 201 -3.78 -3.08 25.48
C LYS A 201 -4.86 -3.90 24.78
N PRO A 202 -4.49 -4.96 24.03
CA PRO A 202 -5.48 -5.80 23.38
C PRO A 202 -6.40 -6.49 24.38
N ILE A 203 -7.69 -6.57 24.04
CA ILE A 203 -8.70 -7.23 24.88
C ILE A 203 -9.25 -8.54 24.27
N GLY A 204 -8.66 -9.00 23.15
CA GLY A 204 -8.96 -10.29 22.53
C GLY A 204 -10.14 -10.32 21.56
N LYS A 205 -10.85 -9.20 21.36
CA LYS A 205 -11.94 -9.09 20.37
C LYS A 205 -11.40 -8.55 19.05
N THR A 206 -11.62 -9.26 17.96
CA THR A 206 -11.17 -8.86 16.61
C THR A 206 -12.34 -8.43 15.73
N TYR A 207 -12.03 -7.57 14.76
CA TYR A 207 -12.93 -7.17 13.68
C TYR A 207 -12.23 -7.34 12.34
N GLU A 208 -13.00 -7.77 11.32
CA GLU A 208 -12.52 -7.89 9.94
C GLU A 208 -13.25 -6.89 9.04
N LEU A 209 -12.47 -6.13 8.25
CA LEU A 209 -12.96 -5.04 7.43
C LEU A 209 -12.67 -5.33 5.96
N GLN A 210 -13.73 -5.35 5.14
CA GLN A 210 -13.61 -5.58 3.70
C GLN A 210 -12.93 -4.40 2.99
N PRO A 211 -12.03 -4.65 2.01
CA PRO A 211 -11.32 -3.61 1.27
C PRO A 211 -12.24 -2.71 0.44
N ASP A 212 -13.27 -3.28 -0.18
CA ASP A 212 -14.15 -2.51 -1.05
C ASP A 212 -15.19 -1.72 -0.25
N GLY A 213 -15.61 -2.23 0.90
CA GLY A 213 -16.66 -1.65 1.74
C GLY A 213 -16.21 -0.62 2.77
N ASN A 214 -14.90 -0.42 2.98
CA ASN A 214 -14.38 0.47 4.02
C ASN A 214 -13.39 1.49 3.47
N SER A 215 -13.32 2.65 4.12
CA SER A 215 -12.34 3.71 3.87
C SER A 215 -11.56 4.02 5.14
N PHE A 216 -10.31 4.42 4.97
CA PHE A 216 -9.41 4.82 6.06
C PHE A 216 -9.01 6.28 5.90
N ASP A 217 -9.45 7.13 6.83
CA ASP A 217 -8.97 8.50 7.03
C ASP A 217 -7.74 8.47 7.95
N MET A 218 -6.56 8.65 7.35
CA MET A 218 -5.27 8.62 8.06
C MET A 218 -5.11 9.77 9.04
N MET A 219 -5.66 10.96 8.73
CA MET A 219 -5.50 12.14 9.58
C MET A 219 -6.27 11.99 10.90
N LYS A 220 -7.40 11.29 10.85
CA LYS A 220 -8.25 11.04 12.02
C LYS A 220 -8.02 9.67 12.66
N GLY A 221 -7.19 8.82 12.06
CA GLY A 221 -7.08 7.42 12.45
C GLY A 221 -8.44 6.70 12.37
N LEU A 222 -9.30 7.04 11.42
CA LEU A 222 -10.71 6.62 11.40
C LEU A 222 -10.98 5.63 10.26
N LEU A 223 -11.54 4.47 10.62
CA LEU A 223 -12.07 3.48 9.69
C LEU A 223 -13.60 3.57 9.66
N LYS A 224 -14.16 3.73 8.47
CA LYS A 224 -15.60 3.87 8.24
C LYS A 224 -16.06 3.12 7.01
N LYS A 225 -17.33 2.72 7.00
CA LYS A 225 -17.97 2.16 5.81
C LYS A 225 -18.00 3.20 4.69
N LYS A 226 -17.77 2.77 3.45
CA LYS A 226 -18.08 3.62 2.29
C LYS A 226 -19.60 3.76 2.17
N ALA A 227 -20.06 4.97 1.88
CA ALA A 227 -21.46 5.27 1.60
C ALA A 227 -21.90 4.67 0.27
#